data_AF-A0A969YPA3-F1
#
_entry.id   AF-A0A969YPA3-F1
#
_cell.length_a   1.000
_cell.length_b   1.000
_cell.length_c   1.000
_cell.angle_alpha   90.00
_cell.angle_beta   90.00
_cell.angle_gamma   90.00
#
_symmetry.space_group_name_H-M   'P 1'
#
loop_
_entity.id
_entity.type
_entity.pdbx_description
1 polymer ?
#
loop_
_entity_poly.entity_id
_entity_poly.type
_entity_poly.pdbx_seq_one_letter_code
_entity_poly.pdbx_strand_id
1 'polypeptide(L)'
;SAYLVECAGGPLPGGNAMIWDWSAANSLARTVPIVLAGGLNAENVSRAIEQAAPDAVDVSSGVESAPGSKDMGKVRDFLQVIRLHPVSRNIKRVFD
;
A
#
# COMPACT_ATOMS: atom_id res chain seq x y z
N SER A 1 1.66 -17.55 4.26
CA SER A 1 0.79 -16.95 3.23
C SER A 1 0.45 -15.51 3.61
N ALA A 2 0.36 -14.63 2.62
CA ALA A 2 -0.09 -13.25 2.77
C ALA A 2 -1.14 -12.92 1.71
N TYR A 3 -1.98 -11.91 1.96
CA TYR A 3 -3.06 -11.51 1.07
C TYR A 3 -2.84 -10.10 0.56
N LEU A 4 -2.88 -9.90 -0.77
CA LEU A 4 -2.90 -8.56 -1.36
C LEU A 4 -4.34 -8.03 -1.33
N VAL A 5 -4.52 -6.84 -0.77
CA VAL A 5 -5.83 -6.21 -0.58
C VAL A 5 -5.88 -4.90 -1.36
N GLU A 6 -6.84 -4.80 -2.29
CA GLU A 6 -7.06 -3.63 -3.14
C GLU A 6 -8.57 -3.32 -3.27
N CYS A 7 -8.90 -2.10 -3.69
CA CYS A 7 -10.24 -1.71 -4.11
C CYS A 7 -10.76 -2.58 -5.26
N ALA A 8 -11.92 -3.20 -5.05
CA ALA A 8 -12.69 -3.84 -6.11
C ALA A 8 -13.46 -2.78 -6.93
N GLY A 9 -13.60 -2.99 -8.24
CA GLY A 9 -14.61 -2.30 -9.04
C GLY A 9 -14.15 -1.15 -9.93
N GLY A 10 -12.86 -1.03 -10.25
CA GLY A 10 -12.46 -0.18 -11.38
C GLY A 10 -12.44 -0.94 -12.72
N PRO A 11 -12.11 -0.25 -13.82
CA PRO A 11 -12.23 -0.78 -15.18
C PRO A 11 -11.21 -1.89 -15.51
N LEU A 12 -10.19 -2.06 -14.66
CA LEU A 12 -9.17 -3.08 -14.80
C LEU A 12 -9.40 -4.22 -13.79
N PRO A 13 -9.03 -5.46 -14.13
CA PRO A 13 -9.10 -6.61 -13.20
C PRO A 13 -8.22 -6.46 -11.94
N GLY A 14 -7.40 -5.40 -11.85
CA GLY A 14 -6.63 -4.94 -10.71
C GLY A 14 -5.84 -3.67 -11.08
N GLY A 15 -5.25 -2.97 -10.12
CA GLY A 15 -4.44 -1.77 -10.38
C GLY A 15 -5.27 -0.56 -10.79
N ASN A 16 -6.38 -0.30 -10.12
CA ASN A 16 -7.33 0.77 -10.52
C ASN A 16 -6.83 2.20 -10.23
N ALA A 17 -5.68 2.35 -9.58
CA ALA A 17 -5.15 3.61 -9.10
C ALA A 17 -6.13 4.43 -8.23
N MET A 18 -7.18 3.78 -7.70
CA MET A 18 -8.21 4.43 -6.90
C MET A 18 -7.83 4.39 -5.43
N ILE A 19 -8.00 5.53 -4.78
CA ILE A 19 -7.99 5.64 -3.32
C ILE A 19 -9.31 5.07 -2.80
N TRP A 20 -9.23 4.27 -1.75
CA TRP A 20 -10.38 3.63 -1.12
C TRP A 20 -10.25 3.73 0.40
N ASP A 21 -11.32 3.37 1.13
CA ASP A 21 -11.27 3.38 2.60
C ASP A 21 -10.42 2.21 3.12
N TRP A 22 -9.11 2.46 3.26
CA TRP A 22 -8.14 1.49 3.73
C TRP A 22 -8.47 0.92 5.13
N SER A 23 -9.28 1.62 5.94
CA SER A 23 -9.69 1.12 7.25
C SER A 23 -10.50 -0.18 7.16
N ALA A 24 -11.15 -0.46 6.03
CA ALA A 24 -11.87 -1.70 5.79
C ALA A 24 -10.94 -2.94 5.76
N ALA A 25 -9.62 -2.76 5.57
CA ALA A 25 -8.64 -3.84 5.67
C ALA A 25 -8.20 -4.17 7.11
N ASN A 26 -8.48 -3.29 8.09
CA ASN A 26 -7.91 -3.37 9.43
C ASN A 26 -8.29 -4.66 10.16
N SER A 27 -9.54 -5.11 10.02
CA SER A 27 -10.02 -6.37 10.61
C SER A 27 -9.26 -7.57 10.07
N LEU A 28 -8.98 -7.59 8.76
CA LEU A 28 -8.22 -8.66 8.11
C LEU A 28 -6.75 -8.65 8.56
N ALA A 29 -6.11 -7.47 8.61
CA ALA A 29 -4.72 -7.29 9.03
C ALA A 29 -4.43 -7.83 10.44
N ARG A 30 -5.44 -7.85 11.32
CA ARG A 30 -5.33 -8.44 12.67
C ARG A 30 -5.23 -9.96 12.64
N THR A 31 -5.84 -10.60 11.64
CA THR A 31 -5.95 -12.06 11.55
C THR A 31 -4.82 -12.66 10.71
N VAL A 32 -4.52 -12.08 9.56
CA VAL A 32 -3.57 -12.62 8.58
C VAL A 32 -2.61 -11.53 8.09
N PRO A 33 -1.40 -11.88 7.63
CA PRO A 33 -0.52 -10.92 6.99
C PRO A 33 -1.15 -10.35 5.72
N ILE A 34 -1.14 -9.03 5.57
CA ILE A 34 -1.66 -8.36 4.37
C ILE A 34 -0.64 -7.46 3.68
N VAL A 35 -0.76 -7.37 2.36
CA VAL A 35 -0.11 -6.37 1.51
C VAL A 35 -1.18 -5.39 1.04
N LEU A 36 -1.11 -4.13 1.48
CA LEU A 36 -2.10 -3.12 1.10
C LEU A 36 -1.72 -2.50 -0.25
N ALA A 37 -2.69 -2.43 -1.16
CA ALA A 37 -2.54 -1.82 -2.49
C ALA A 37 -3.68 -0.84 -2.79
N GLY A 38 -3.58 -0.18 -3.95
CA GLY A 38 -4.64 0.69 -4.49
C GLY A 38 -4.41 2.16 -4.17
N GLY A 39 -4.03 2.93 -5.20
CA GLY A 39 -3.95 4.40 -5.14
C GLY A 39 -2.86 4.96 -4.21
N LEU A 40 -1.92 4.13 -3.74
CA LEU A 40 -0.87 4.57 -2.81
C LEU A 40 0.15 5.48 -3.51
N ASN A 41 0.58 6.53 -2.81
CA ASN A 41 1.64 7.45 -3.21
C ASN A 41 2.33 8.04 -1.95
N ALA A 42 3.36 8.88 -2.15
CA ALA A 42 4.14 9.44 -1.04
C ALA A 42 3.31 10.36 -0.11
N GLU A 43 2.24 10.97 -0.61
CA GLU A 43 1.39 11.89 0.13
C GLU A 43 0.38 11.15 1.04
N ASN A 44 0.01 9.92 0.68
CA ASN A 44 -1.09 9.21 1.35
C ASN A 44 -0.67 7.91 2.06
N VAL A 45 0.52 7.36 1.79
CA VAL A 45 0.92 6.06 2.32
C VAL A 45 0.97 6.00 3.85
N SER A 46 1.39 7.07 4.52
CA SER A 46 1.37 7.13 6.00
C SER A 46 -0.04 6.96 6.56
N ARG A 47 -1.01 7.67 5.98
CA ARG A 47 -2.43 7.56 6.37
C ARG A 47 -2.96 6.15 6.09
N ALA A 48 -2.61 5.57 4.95
CA ALA A 48 -3.02 4.21 4.60
C ALA A 48 -2.48 3.18 5.61
N ILE A 49 -1.22 3.32 6.02
CA ILE A 49 -0.60 2.47 7.04
C ILE A 49 -1.30 2.65 8.39
N GLU A 50 -1.59 3.88 8.82
CA GLU A 50 -2.31 4.14 10.09
C GLU A 50 -3.71 3.52 10.11
N GLN A 51 -4.43 3.59 8.99
CA GLN A 51 -5.80 3.11 8.90
C GLN A 51 -5.90 1.59 8.78
N ALA A 52 -5.11 0.98 7.89
CA ALA A 52 -5.18 -0.46 7.61
C ALA A 52 -4.27 -1.30 8.52
N ALA A 53 -3.21 -0.68 9.08
CA ALA A 53 -2.12 -1.35 9.78
C ALA A 53 -1.60 -2.60 9.03
N PRO A 54 -1.15 -2.51 7.77
CA PRO A 54 -0.73 -3.66 6.97
C PRO A 54 0.67 -4.16 7.35
N ASP A 55 1.06 -5.33 6.84
CA ASP A 55 2.41 -5.89 7.05
C ASP A 55 3.37 -5.52 5.90
N ALA A 56 2.82 -5.20 4.73
CA ALA A 56 3.53 -4.60 3.61
C ALA A 56 2.59 -3.68 2.80
N VAL A 57 3.17 -2.85 1.94
CA VAL A 57 2.44 -2.04 0.97
C VAL A 57 2.94 -2.33 -0.44
N ASP A 58 2.04 -2.29 -1.42
CA ASP A 58 2.33 -2.44 -2.85
C ASP A 58 1.98 -1.13 -3.58
N VAL A 59 2.92 -0.63 -4.38
CA VAL A 59 2.75 0.62 -5.12
C VAL A 59 3.11 0.44 -6.58
N SER A 60 2.19 0.86 -7.46
CA SER A 60 2.43 0.84 -8.90
C SER A 60 2.36 2.25 -9.50
N SER A 61 1.17 2.75 -9.84
CA SER A 61 1.00 4.02 -10.56
C SER A 61 1.39 5.27 -9.75
N GLY A 62 1.31 5.24 -8.42
CA GLY A 62 1.67 6.38 -7.57
C GLY A 62 3.15 6.77 -7.60
N VAL A 63 4.00 5.91 -8.17
CA VAL A 63 5.43 6.18 -8.38
C VAL A 63 5.81 6.21 -9.87
N GLU A 64 4.83 6.40 -10.76
CA GLU A 64 5.05 6.53 -12.21
C GLU A 64 5.07 8.00 -12.66
N SER A 65 5.86 8.29 -13.70
CA SER A 65 5.79 9.57 -14.44
C SER A 65 4.76 9.51 -15.57
N ALA A 66 4.56 8.32 -16.14
CA ALA A 66 3.55 7.97 -17.14
C ALA A 66 3.22 6.47 -16.99
N PRO A 67 2.06 5.98 -17.47
CA PRO A 67 1.67 4.57 -17.32
C PRO A 67 2.77 3.59 -17.72
N GLY A 68 3.20 2.75 -16.78
CA GLY A 68 4.27 1.76 -16.97
C GLY A 68 5.70 2.30 -16.92
N SER A 69 5.89 3.61 -16.72
CA SER A 69 7.20 4.27 -16.61
C SER A 69 7.42 4.78 -15.19
N LYS A 70 8.28 4.10 -14.43
CA LYS A 70 8.60 4.46 -13.05
C LYS A 70 9.45 5.74 -12.96
N ASP A 71 9.12 6.60 -12.01
CA ASP A 71 9.89 7.79 -11.65
C ASP A 71 10.73 7.50 -10.40
N MET A 72 12.06 7.51 -10.55
CA MET A 72 12.96 7.20 -9.43
C MET A 72 12.96 8.25 -8.33
N GLY A 73 12.57 9.49 -8.61
CA GLY A 73 12.32 10.51 -7.59
C GLY A 73 11.12 10.12 -6.73
N LYS A 74 9.98 9.84 -7.36
CA LYS A 74 8.76 9.41 -6.64
C LYS A 74 8.96 8.12 -5.85
N VAL A 75 9.73 7.15 -6.38
CA VAL A 75 10.08 5.93 -5.65
C VAL A 75 10.87 6.26 -4.38
N ARG A 76 11.86 7.15 -4.46
CA ARG A 76 12.65 7.56 -3.29
C ARG A 76 11.77 8.26 -2.26
N ASP A 77 10.92 9.18 -2.69
CA ASP A 77 10.02 9.92 -1.79
C ASP A 77 9.06 8.97 -1.08
N PHE A 78 8.46 8.03 -1.82
CA PHE A 78 7.58 7.00 -1.26
C PHE A 78 8.28 6.15 -0.21
N LEU A 79 9.49 5.65 -0.52
CA LEU A 79 10.29 4.85 0.40
C LEU A 79 10.76 5.66 1.62
N GLN A 80 11.07 6.95 1.45
CA GLN A 80 11.46 7.83 2.55
C GLN A 80 10.30 7.98 3.56
N VAL A 81 9.08 8.21 3.07
CA VAL A 81 7.90 8.31 3.94
C VAL A 81 7.68 7.02 4.72
N ILE A 82 7.78 5.85 4.08
CA ILE A 82 7.65 4.55 4.76
C ILE A 82 8.75 4.35 5.83
N ARG A 83 10.00 4.67 5.50
CA ARG A 83 11.14 4.51 6.44
C ARG A 83 11.02 5.39 7.68
N LEU A 84 10.43 6.57 7.53
CA LEU A 84 10.21 7.50 8.64
C LEU A 84 8.94 7.18 9.43
N HIS A 85 8.05 6.35 8.90
CA HIS A 85 6.82 5.99 9.57
C HIS A 85 7.09 5.05 10.76
N PRO A 86 6.67 5.40 11.99
CA PRO A 86 6.91 4.56 13.16
C PRO A 86 6.04 3.30 13.11
N VAL A 87 6.67 2.15 13.32
CA VAL A 87 5.95 0.87 13.39
C VAL A 87 5.44 0.65 14.82
N SER A 88 4.13 0.73 15.02
CA SER A 88 3.49 0.63 16.35
C SER A 88 3.07 -0.79 16.74
N ARG A 89 3.28 -1.79 15.87
CA ARG A 89 2.86 -3.20 16.08
C ARG A 89 3.91 -4.20 15.61
N ASN A 90 3.79 -5.45 16.05
CA ASN A 90 4.60 -6.54 15.49
C ASN A 90 4.19 -6.81 14.03
N ILE A 91 5.09 -6.55 13.08
CA ILE A 91 4.86 -6.81 11.65
C ILE A 91 5.17 -8.29 11.36
N LYS A 92 4.23 -8.98 10.74
CA LYS A 92 4.40 -10.36 10.30
C LYS A 92 5.21 -10.37 8.99
N ARG A 93 6.15 -11.30 8.86
CA ARG A 93 6.93 -11.45 7.62
C ARG A 93 6.00 -11.86 6.47
N VAL A 94 6.10 -11.12 5.35
CA VAL A 94 5.30 -11.35 4.13
C VAL A 94 6.08 -12.20 3.10
N PHE A 95 7.39 -11.99 2.99
CA PHE A 95 8.29 -12.68 2.07
C PHE A 95 9.42 -13.37 2.87
N ASP A 96 9.74 -14.62 2.52
CA ASP A 96 10.82 -15.41 3.14
C ASP A 96 12.21 -15.10 2.56
#